data_AF-A0A1Y0VUK5-F1
#
_entry.id   AF-A0A1Y0VUK5-F1
#
_cell.length_a   1.000
_cell.length_b   1.000
_cell.length_c   1.000
_cell.angle_alpha   90.00
_cell.angle_beta   90.00
_cell.angle_gamma   90.00
#
_symmetry.space_group_name_H-M   'P 1'
#
loop_
_entity.id
_entity.type
_entity.pdbx_description
1 polymer ?
#
loop_
_entity_poly.entity_id
_entity_poly.type
_entity_poly.pdbx_seq_one_letter_code
_entity_poly.pdbx_strand_id
1 'polypeptide(L)' 'MNKERFEAFTDAVIAIIMTILVLDIHLPTDDHSMRAIIAIAPSFLAYIVSFTILAVMWVNHHNFISSCENSKS' A
#
# COMPACT_ATOMS: atom_id res chain seq x y z
N MET A 1 21.07 -15.12 7.77
CA MET A 1 20.28 -13.89 8.00
C MET A 1 19.16 -14.22 8.97
N ASN A 2 18.98 -13.49 10.07
CA ASN A 2 17.85 -13.73 10.98
C ASN A 2 16.54 -13.47 10.22
N LYS A 3 15.64 -14.46 10.20
CA LYS A 3 14.33 -14.40 9.52
C LYS A 3 13.55 -13.13 9.90
N GLU A 4 13.53 -12.82 11.19
CA GLU A 4 12.88 -11.62 11.77
C GLU A 4 13.40 -10.30 11.18
N ARG A 5 14.71 -10.21 10.88
CA ARG A 5 15.29 -8.99 10.30
C ARG A 5 14.86 -8.77 8.86
N PHE A 6 14.69 -9.86 8.11
CA PHE A 6 14.24 -9.80 6.72
C PHE A 6 12.74 -9.48 6.63
N GLU A 7 11.94 -10.02 7.55
CA GLU A 7 10.54 -9.69 7.70
C GLU A 7 10.33 -8.21 8.04
N ALA A 8 10.99 -7.72 9.10
CA ALA A 8 10.90 -6.31 9.49
C ALA A 8 11.35 -5.35 8.38
N PHE A 9 12.35 -5.75 7.58
CA PHE A 9 12.76 -5.00 6.40
C PHE A 9 11.67 -4.96 5.32
N THR A 10 11.05 -6.10 5.02
CA THR A 10 10.00 -6.20 4.01
C THR A 10 8.75 -5.42 4.43
N ASP A 11 8.38 -5.48 5.70
CA ASP A 11 7.25 -4.71 6.26
C ASP A 11 7.48 -3.20 6.17
N ALA A 12 8.70 -2.74 6.49
CA ALA A 12 9.07 -1.33 6.35
C ALA A 12 9.01 -0.87 4.88
N VAL A 13 9.46 -1.71 3.94
CA VAL A 13 9.38 -1.40 2.50
C VAL A 13 7.92 -1.30 2.04
N ILE A 14 7.07 -2.25 2.41
CA ILE A 14 5.64 -2.22 2.05
C ILE A 14 4.96 -0.99 2.65
N ALA A 15 5.27 -0.63 3.90
CA ALA A 15 4.76 0.58 4.54
C ALA A 15 5.13 1.87 3.79
N ILE A 16 6.40 2.00 3.37
CA ILE A 16 6.86 3.16 2.60
C ILE A 16 6.12 3.25 1.26
N ILE A 17 6.00 2.13 0.53
CA ILE A 17 5.28 2.12 -0.76
C ILE A 17 3.83 2.56 -0.57
N MET A 18 3.13 2.05 0.45
CA MET A 18 1.76 2.45 0.75
C MET A 18 1.62 3.98 1.00
N THR A 19 2.62 4.61 1.64
CA THR A 19 2.60 6.06 1.87
C THR A 19 2.95 6.88 0.63
N ILE A 20 3.80 6.37 -0.26
CA ILE A 20 4.20 7.08 -1.49
C ILE A 20 3.08 7.05 -2.53
N LEU A 21 2.24 6.01 -2.56
CA LEU A 21 1.13 5.90 -3.52
C LEU A 21 0.22 7.13 -3.54
N VAL A 22 0.01 7.80 -2.40
CA VAL A 22 -0.88 8.97 -2.33
C VAL A 22 -0.27 10.20 -3.01
N LEU A 23 1.07 10.26 -3.09
CA LEU A 23 1.80 11.39 -3.68
C LEU A 23 1.66 11.46 -5.20
N ASP A 24 1.23 10.36 -5.84
CA ASP A 24 1.00 10.31 -7.29
C ASP A 24 -0.35 10.93 -7.71
N ILE A 25 -1.21 11.27 -6.74
CA ILE A 25 -2.49 11.94 -7.04
C ILE A 25 -2.23 13.41 -7.37
N HIS A 26 -2.31 13.74 -8.65
CA HIS A 26 -2.15 15.10 -9.15
C HIS A 26 -3.49 15.86 -9.07
N LEU A 27 -3.51 16.97 -8.33
CA LEU A 27 -4.67 17.86 -8.26
C LEU A 27 -4.65 18.89 -9.40
N PRO A 28 -5.82 19.35 -9.88
CA PRO A 28 -5.89 20.35 -10.92
C PRO A 28 -5.50 21.70 -10.32
N THR A 29 -4.45 22.32 -10.86
CA THR A 29 -3.90 23.57 -10.29
C THR A 29 -4.70 24.80 -10.71
N ASP A 30 -5.30 24.75 -11.90
CA ASP A 30 -5.93 25.91 -12.55
C ASP A 30 -7.47 25.90 -12.51
N ASP A 31 -8.09 24.76 -12.15
CA ASP A 31 -9.55 24.61 -12.10
C ASP A 31 -10.00 24.02 -10.74
N HIS A 32 -10.73 24.82 -9.97
CA HIS A 32 -11.29 24.44 -8.67
C HIS A 32 -12.78 24.06 -8.75
N SER A 33 -13.31 23.85 -9.95
CA SER A 33 -14.69 23.43 -10.14
C SER A 33 -14.93 21.99 -9.70
N MET A 34 -16.18 21.67 -9.37
CA MET A 34 -16.59 20.28 -9.06
C MET A 34 -16.31 19.31 -10.22
N ARG A 35 -16.27 19.80 -11.47
CA ARG A 35 -15.90 18.98 -12.64
C ARG A 35 -14.46 18.54 -12.61
N ALA A 36 -13.54 19.38 -12.11
CA ALA A 36 -12.13 19.04 -11.99
C ALA A 36 -11.90 17.90 -10.97
N ILE A 37 -12.72 17.84 -9.91
CA ILE A 37 -12.71 16.72 -8.94
C ILE A 37 -13.18 15.42 -9.60
N ILE A 38 -14.25 15.48 -10.40
CA ILE A 38 -14.77 14.31 -11.13
C ILE A 38 -13.72 13.77 -12.12
N ALA A 39 -12.93 14.65 -12.74
CA ALA A 39 -11.86 14.25 -13.66
C ALA A 39 -10.74 13.43 -12.98
N ILE A 40 -10.51 13.63 -11.67
CA ILE A 40 -9.48 12.90 -10.89
C ILE A 40 -10.03 11.61 -10.27
N ALA A 41 -11.35 11.45 -10.20
CA ALA A 41 -11.99 10.28 -9.61
C ALA A 41 -11.44 8.93 -10.12
N PRO A 42 -11.13 8.73 -11.43
CA PRO A 42 -10.52 7.49 -11.91
C PRO A 42 -9.13 7.23 -11.32
N SER A 43 -8.27 8.24 -11.24
CA SER A 43 -6.93 8.13 -10.65
C SER A 43 -7.00 7.87 -9.15
N PHE A 44 -7.92 8.52 -8.46
CA PHE A 44 -8.16 8.28 -7.04
C PHE A 44 -8.66 6.86 -6.77
N LEU A 45 -9.54 6.33 -7.62
CA LEU A 45 -10.02 4.96 -7.52
C LEU A 45 -8.89 3.94 -7.79
N ALA A 46 -8.03 4.21 -8.77
CA ALA A 46 -6.83 3.41 -9.03
C ALA A 46 -5.87 3.40 -7.82
N TYR A 47 -5.71 4.55 -7.15
CA TYR A 47 -4.97 4.64 -5.88
C TYR A 47 -5.60 3.76 -4.80
N ILE A 48 -6.91 3.84 -4.56
CA ILE A 48 -7.61 3.03 -3.54
C ILE A 48 -7.43 1.54 -3.82
N VAL A 49 -7.60 1.12 -5.07
CA VAL A 49 -7.43 -0.29 -5.47
C VAL A 49 -5.99 -0.75 -5.22
N SER A 50 -5.01 0.05 -5.63
CA SER A 50 -3.58 -0.26 -5.44
C SER A 50 -3.21 -0.36 -3.95
N PHE A 51 -3.67 0.61 -3.15
CA PHE A 51 -3.48 0.61 -1.70
C PHE A 51 -4.10 -0.62 -1.04
N THR A 52 -5.33 -0.97 -1.45
CA THR A 52 -6.05 -2.15 -0.92
C THR A 52 -5.31 -3.44 -1.26
N ILE A 53 -4.81 -3.58 -2.49
CA ILE A 53 -4.03 -4.75 -2.91
C ILE A 53 -2.76 -4.88 -2.06
N LEU A 54 -2.03 -3.79 -1.85
CA LEU A 54 -0.82 -3.81 -1.00
C LEU A 54 -1.15 -4.12 0.47
N ALA A 55 -2.24 -3.58 1.01
CA ALA A 55 -2.67 -3.87 2.37
C ALA A 55 -3.03 -5.37 2.54
N VAL A 56 -3.76 -5.95 1.59
CA VAL A 56 -4.07 -7.39 1.58
C VAL A 56 -2.80 -8.22 1.46
N MET A 57 -1.87 -7.82 0.58
CA MET A 57 -0.58 -8.48 0.43
C MET A 57 0.23 -8.43 1.75
N TRP A 58 0.23 -7.29 2.45
CA TRP A 58 0.90 -7.13 3.73
C TRP A 58 0.31 -8.04 4.81
N VAL A 59 -1.02 -8.10 4.92
CA VAL A 59 -1.71 -9.01 5.86
C VAL A 59 -1.35 -10.47 5.56
N ASN A 60 -1.34 -10.86 4.28
CA ASN A 60 -0.96 -12.22 3.87
C ASN A 60 0.52 -12.51 4.15
N HIS A 61 1.41 -11.53 3.95
CA HIS A 61 2.84 -11.63 4.26
C HIS A 61 3.05 -11.91 5.76
N HIS A 62 2.43 -11.10 6.62
CA HIS A 62 2.52 -11.26 8.07
C HIS A 62 1.93 -12.59 8.56
N ASN A 63 0.78 -13.01 8.01
CA ASN A 63 0.14 -14.29 8.35
C ASN A 63 0.96 -15.51 7.91
N PHE A 64 1.60 -15.45 6.74
CA PHE A 64 2.45 -16.51 6.23
C PHE A 64 3.67 -16.72 7.12
N ILE A 65 4.33 -15.63 7.51
CA ILE A 65 5.52 -15.73 8.37
C ILE A 65 5.15 -16.21 9.78
N SER A 66 4.07 -15.68 10.36
CA SER A 66 3.51 -16.15 11.65
C SER A 66 3.17 -17.64 11.63
N SER A 67 2.61 -18.16 10.53
CA SER A 67 2.28 -19.59 10.39
C SER A 67 3.53 -20.47 10.25
N CYS A 68 4.59 -19.94 9.64
CA CYS A 68 5.88 -20.62 9.49
C CYS A 68 6.64 -20.72 10.83
N GLU A 69 6.35 -19.85 11.78
CA GLU A 69 6.87 -19.90 13.16
C GLU A 69 6.17 -20.98 13.99
N ASN A 70 4.84 -21.06 13.91
CA ASN A 70 4.05 -22.07 14.63
C ASN A 70 4.30 -23.52 14.18
N SER A 71 4.81 -23.75 12.96
CA SER A 71 5.14 -25.10 12.48
C SER A 71 6.48 -25.64 13.04
N LYS A 72 7.23 -24.86 13.81
CA LYS A 72 8.50 -25.28 14.44
C LYS A 72 8.41 -25.52 15.95
N SER A 73 7.24 -25.34 16.56
CA SER A 73 6.94 -25.78 17.93
C SER A 73 6.32 -27.18 17.94
#